data_AF-A0A147K334-F1
#
_entry.id   AF-A0A147K334-F1
#
_cell.length_a   1.000
_cell.length_b   1.000
_cell.length_c   1.000
_cell.angle_alpha   90.00
_cell.angle_beta   90.00
_cell.angle_gamma   90.00
#
_symmetry.space_group_name_H-M   'P 1'
#
loop_
_entity.id
_entity.type
_entity.pdbx_description
1 polymer ?
#
loop_
_entity_poly.entity_id
_entity_poly.type
_entity_poly.pdbx_seq_one_letter_code
_entity_poly.pdbx_strand_id
1 'polypeptide(L)'
;MGKFTIGWCASCNLPLLAGSCERCGGSSQEVQITPPGDVRPAFEGDLDLLSETVDRQFGEGVGKKIFPNDKLVLLNSTPAIDRADEVIMDGCVLGLLRYDPKELKFEFSPRCEGARRIFGAGGGKWVKIDEGAVKPVLDGSNVLAPGVIAADPKIEADEEVYILSPDDLVLAVGRSRMGASSMMDGRKGMAVKIRQVEPPRKPSILKGGQTWEDAVEANRKFLKKSEEKAKHFIRSVVEKIPRQLAVAYSGGKDSLATLLLVREAGEDPTIIFVDTGLEFPETVENVRRVARSFGLKLIVEAAGDAFWQAFEFFGPPGRDYRWCCKTCKLGPTAKLIREKFPGGCIVFLGQRKYESDRRYRQPRIWGNPWVPGQIGASPIKDWKALHVWLYIFYKGAEFNSLYKSGFSRIGCWMCPASEIWEFKLVEKKHPELWQRWDEVLKAYASESGYPDEWLSHAFWRWQALPEGQLRLAQELGLKFEPKPRAPCGKIKYRILPGFSPCKDGQISVEGSFDRTPDLERAANLLTTLGEVRSSEKLGVIKVKIHGAEASVFRTGKFRVIARDERRAVESASLIVKGIIRADGCVGCGVCASRCPRGAIFISGGHAVITQACTKCLECYEYCPVLYFE
;
A
#
# COMPACT_ATOMS: atom_id res chain seq x y z
N MET A 1 17.43 6.84 -7.71
CA MET A 1 17.74 5.52 -7.11
C MET A 1 18.71 4.80 -8.06
N GLY A 2 19.70 4.06 -7.57
CA GLY A 2 20.76 3.47 -8.41
C GLY A 2 20.27 2.44 -9.45
N LYS A 3 21.14 2.01 -10.38
CA LYS A 3 20.80 0.99 -11.39
C LYS A 3 20.26 -0.28 -10.71
N PHE A 4 19.05 -0.68 -11.10
CA PHE A 4 18.34 -1.78 -10.47
C PHE A 4 18.40 -3.01 -11.36
N THR A 5 19.33 -3.88 -11.05
CA THR A 5 19.58 -5.06 -11.87
C THR A 5 19.45 -6.31 -11.03
N ILE A 6 19.10 -7.40 -11.70
CA ILE A 6 19.15 -8.75 -11.16
C ILE A 6 20.10 -9.56 -12.05
N GLY A 7 20.91 -10.39 -11.40
CA GLY A 7 21.80 -11.30 -12.09
C GLY A 7 21.09 -12.57 -12.51
N TRP A 8 21.57 -13.22 -13.57
CA TRP A 8 21.12 -14.54 -13.97
C TRP A 8 22.30 -15.42 -14.36
N CYS A 9 22.34 -16.64 -13.84
CA CYS A 9 23.29 -17.66 -14.26
C CYS A 9 22.72 -18.41 -15.47
N ALA A 10 23.27 -18.20 -16.66
CA ALA A 10 22.81 -18.92 -17.86
C ALA A 10 23.04 -20.44 -17.77
N SER A 11 24.13 -20.89 -17.13
CA SER A 11 24.48 -22.31 -17.02
C SER A 11 23.58 -23.09 -16.07
N CYS A 12 23.27 -22.52 -14.90
CA CYS A 12 22.37 -23.15 -13.92
C CYS A 12 20.91 -22.76 -14.10
N ASN A 13 20.64 -21.74 -14.92
CA ASN A 13 19.33 -21.11 -15.07
C ASN A 13 18.72 -20.61 -13.74
N LEU A 14 19.52 -19.86 -12.98
CA LEU A 14 19.16 -19.40 -11.62
C LEU A 14 19.34 -17.89 -11.47
N PRO A 15 18.48 -17.21 -10.69
CA PRO A 15 18.67 -15.81 -10.36
C PRO A 15 19.81 -15.60 -9.37
N LEU A 16 20.53 -14.49 -9.52
CA LEU A 16 21.68 -14.12 -8.71
C LEU A 16 21.51 -12.74 -8.08
N LEU A 17 21.83 -12.63 -6.80
CA LEU A 17 21.95 -11.39 -6.03
C LEU A 17 23.36 -10.79 -6.10
N ALA A 18 24.34 -11.57 -6.58
CA ALA A 18 25.75 -11.20 -6.70
C ALA A 18 26.27 -11.47 -8.12
N GLY A 19 27.53 -11.08 -8.38
CA GLY A 19 28.13 -11.16 -9.72
C GLY A 19 28.53 -12.57 -10.20
N SER A 20 28.40 -13.60 -9.37
CA SER A 20 28.77 -14.98 -9.72
C SER A 20 27.84 -16.02 -9.09
N CYS A 21 27.69 -17.15 -9.78
CA CYS A 21 26.93 -18.30 -9.31
C CYS A 21 27.82 -19.21 -8.47
N GLU A 22 27.44 -19.47 -7.23
CA GLU A 22 28.24 -20.31 -6.33
C GLU A 22 28.16 -21.80 -6.65
N ARG A 23 27.15 -22.23 -7.43
CA ARG A 23 26.97 -23.63 -7.82
C ARG A 23 27.88 -24.06 -8.96
N CYS A 24 28.06 -23.22 -9.98
CA CYS A 24 28.86 -23.56 -11.16
C CYS A 24 30.10 -22.67 -11.38
N GLY A 25 30.27 -21.62 -10.58
CA GLY A 25 31.33 -20.62 -10.76
C GLY A 25 31.12 -19.65 -11.93
N GLY A 26 30.04 -19.80 -12.71
CA GLY A 26 29.74 -18.95 -13.85
C GLY A 26 29.46 -17.49 -13.47
N SER A 27 29.73 -16.57 -14.40
CA SER A 27 29.44 -15.15 -14.24
C SER A 27 27.94 -14.86 -14.34
N SER A 28 27.52 -13.81 -13.65
CA SER A 28 26.16 -13.29 -13.74
C SER A 28 25.96 -12.50 -15.02
N GLN A 29 24.89 -12.78 -15.74
CA GLN A 29 24.37 -11.91 -16.81
C GLN A 29 23.33 -10.95 -16.25
N GLU A 30 23.38 -9.70 -16.68
CA GLU A 30 22.46 -8.67 -16.20
C GLU A 30 21.12 -8.76 -16.93
N VAL A 31 20.02 -8.94 -16.20
CA VAL A 31 18.68 -8.84 -16.77
C VAL A 31 18.23 -7.38 -16.72
N GLN A 32 17.98 -6.80 -17.89
CA GLN A 32 17.46 -5.44 -18.02
C GLN A 32 15.98 -5.40 -17.60
N ILE A 33 15.73 -4.75 -16.47
CA ILE A 33 14.41 -4.64 -15.86
C ILE A 33 14.06 -3.19 -15.57
N THR A 34 12.77 -2.91 -15.50
CA THR A 34 12.28 -1.56 -15.22
C THR A 34 12.41 -1.24 -13.72
N PRO A 35 12.91 -0.04 -13.32
CA PRO A 35 12.94 0.39 -11.93
C PRO A 35 11.54 0.34 -11.26
N PRO A 36 11.44 0.01 -9.96
CA PRO A 36 12.50 -0.02 -8.95
C PRO A 36 13.27 -1.36 -8.85
N GLY A 37 13.00 -2.36 -9.70
CA GLY A 37 13.73 -3.63 -9.69
C GLY A 37 13.69 -4.39 -8.35
N ASP A 38 12.56 -4.31 -7.64
CA ASP A 38 12.31 -4.99 -6.37
C ASP A 38 11.68 -6.37 -6.64
N VAL A 39 12.40 -7.17 -7.41
CA VAL A 39 11.97 -8.46 -7.97
C VAL A 39 11.60 -9.46 -6.88
N ARG A 40 10.59 -10.31 -7.11
CA ARG A 40 10.18 -11.40 -6.21
C ARG A 40 9.91 -12.72 -6.97
N PRO A 41 9.92 -13.87 -6.30
CA PRO A 41 9.31 -15.11 -6.82
C PRO A 41 7.88 -14.89 -7.30
N ALA A 42 7.53 -15.48 -8.45
CA ALA A 42 6.15 -15.79 -8.78
C ALA A 42 5.75 -17.04 -7.97
N PHE A 43 4.66 -16.94 -7.21
CA PHE A 43 4.11 -18.08 -6.48
C PHE A 43 3.00 -18.76 -7.30
N GLU A 44 2.45 -19.84 -6.77
CA GLU A 44 1.45 -20.69 -7.43
C GLU A 44 0.28 -19.85 -7.98
N GLY A 45 -0.34 -19.00 -7.16
CA GLY A 45 -1.42 -18.11 -7.61
C GLY A 45 -1.00 -17.04 -8.62
N ASP A 46 0.27 -16.65 -8.67
CA ASP A 46 0.78 -15.77 -9.74
C ASP A 46 0.94 -16.53 -11.06
N LEU A 47 1.45 -17.77 -11.01
CA LEU A 47 1.65 -18.64 -12.17
C LEU A 47 0.32 -19.06 -12.79
N ASP A 48 -0.67 -19.35 -11.96
CA ASP A 48 -2.04 -19.63 -12.39
C ASP A 48 -2.61 -18.40 -13.12
N LEU A 49 -2.52 -17.21 -12.51
CA LEU A 49 -2.99 -15.97 -13.10
C LEU A 49 -2.31 -15.64 -14.44
N LEU A 50 -1.00 -15.85 -14.52
CA LEU A 50 -0.22 -15.67 -15.74
C LEU A 50 -0.68 -16.63 -16.83
N SER A 51 -0.82 -17.91 -16.49
CA SER A 51 -1.22 -18.95 -17.43
C SER A 51 -2.64 -18.71 -17.94
N GLU A 52 -3.60 -18.42 -17.06
CA GLU A 52 -4.99 -18.10 -17.40
C GLU A 52 -5.08 -16.85 -18.30
N THR A 53 -4.27 -15.82 -18.01
CA THR A 53 -4.26 -14.59 -18.82
C THR A 53 -3.73 -14.85 -20.22
N VAL A 54 -2.64 -15.61 -20.34
CA VAL A 54 -2.07 -15.98 -21.64
C VAL A 54 -3.00 -16.91 -22.41
N ASP A 55 -3.61 -17.88 -21.75
CA ASP A 55 -4.57 -18.80 -22.38
C ASP A 55 -5.76 -18.05 -22.97
N ARG A 56 -6.31 -17.09 -22.20
CA ARG A 56 -7.41 -16.24 -22.66
C ARG A 56 -7.06 -15.44 -23.93
N GLN A 57 -5.84 -14.92 -24.01
CA GLN A 57 -5.44 -14.03 -25.12
C GLN A 57 -4.91 -14.77 -26.34
N PHE A 58 -4.10 -15.81 -26.13
CA PHE A 58 -3.32 -16.46 -27.17
C PHE A 58 -3.76 -17.91 -27.45
N GLY A 59 -4.66 -18.48 -26.67
CA GLY A 59 -5.23 -19.81 -26.90
C GLY A 59 -5.00 -20.79 -25.75
N GLU A 60 -5.93 -21.71 -25.58
CA GLU A 60 -5.95 -22.66 -24.46
C GLU A 60 -4.69 -23.54 -24.39
N GLY A 61 -4.11 -23.66 -23.19
CA GLY A 61 -2.94 -24.47 -22.92
C GLY A 61 -1.60 -23.86 -23.33
N VAL A 62 -1.58 -22.64 -23.89
CA VAL A 62 -0.35 -21.90 -24.22
C VAL A 62 0.37 -21.47 -22.94
N GLY A 63 -0.36 -20.94 -21.96
CA GLY A 63 0.14 -20.45 -20.68
C GLY A 63 0.99 -21.48 -19.95
N LYS A 64 0.46 -22.70 -19.76
CA LYS A 64 1.19 -23.80 -19.11
C LYS A 64 2.43 -24.27 -19.88
N LYS A 65 2.44 -24.15 -21.21
CA LYS A 65 3.61 -24.48 -22.04
C LYS A 65 4.72 -23.43 -21.91
N ILE A 66 4.36 -22.15 -21.80
CA ILE A 66 5.34 -21.07 -21.67
C ILE A 66 5.83 -20.87 -20.23
N PHE A 67 5.02 -21.21 -19.23
CA PHE A 67 5.35 -21.16 -17.80
C PHE A 67 5.28 -22.56 -17.18
N PRO A 68 6.22 -23.46 -17.50
CA PRO A 68 6.22 -24.81 -16.95
C PRO A 68 6.63 -24.80 -15.47
N ASN A 69 6.15 -25.80 -14.71
CA ASN A 69 6.41 -25.93 -13.27
C ASN A 69 7.87 -26.24 -12.91
N ASP A 70 8.70 -26.60 -13.90
CA ASP A 70 10.11 -26.93 -13.71
C ASP A 70 11.05 -25.71 -13.88
N LYS A 71 10.50 -24.50 -13.97
CA LYS A 71 11.25 -23.25 -14.12
C LYS A 71 10.94 -22.24 -13.03
N LEU A 72 11.97 -21.48 -12.66
CA LEU A 72 11.83 -20.36 -11.74
C LEU A 72 11.37 -19.11 -12.50
N VAL A 73 10.21 -18.58 -12.10
CA VAL A 73 9.67 -17.33 -12.63
C VAL A 73 9.79 -16.24 -11.57
N LEU A 74 10.20 -15.06 -12.02
CA LEU A 74 10.31 -13.87 -11.21
C LEU A 74 9.36 -12.78 -11.73
N LEU A 75 8.83 -11.99 -10.80
CA LEU A 75 7.99 -10.83 -11.08
C LEU A 75 8.68 -9.56 -10.62
N ASN A 76 8.76 -8.58 -11.51
CA ASN A 76 9.25 -7.25 -11.20
C ASN A 76 8.12 -6.23 -11.36
N SER A 77 7.68 -5.65 -10.24
CA SER A 77 6.66 -4.60 -10.25
C SER A 77 7.16 -3.35 -10.97
N THR A 78 6.31 -2.82 -11.85
CA THR A 78 6.57 -1.63 -12.66
C THR A 78 5.56 -0.52 -12.37
N PRO A 79 5.91 0.76 -12.56
CA PRO A 79 4.98 1.86 -12.36
C PRO A 79 3.76 1.77 -13.31
N ALA A 80 2.56 1.68 -12.73
CA ALA A 80 1.29 1.70 -13.47
C ALA A 80 0.16 2.28 -12.59
N ILE A 81 -1.02 2.51 -13.18
CA ILE A 81 -2.23 2.96 -12.47
C ILE A 81 -2.67 1.92 -11.43
N ASP A 82 -2.54 0.64 -11.79
CA ASP A 82 -2.78 -0.52 -10.93
C ASP A 82 -1.64 -1.55 -11.11
N ARG A 83 -1.87 -2.85 -10.90
CA ARG A 83 -0.80 -3.85 -10.99
C ARG A 83 -0.19 -3.95 -12.38
N ALA A 84 1.14 -3.92 -12.44
CA ALA A 84 1.91 -4.25 -13.64
C ALA A 84 3.23 -4.92 -13.25
N ASP A 85 3.47 -6.14 -13.71
CA ASP A 85 4.66 -6.93 -13.42
C ASP A 85 5.37 -7.36 -14.71
N GLU A 86 6.66 -7.06 -14.85
CA GLU A 86 7.52 -7.73 -15.82
C GLU A 86 7.72 -9.18 -15.39
N VAL A 87 7.49 -10.11 -16.32
CA VAL A 87 7.65 -11.55 -16.10
C VAL A 87 9.01 -11.98 -16.59
N ILE A 88 9.85 -12.45 -15.67
CA ILE A 88 11.25 -12.79 -15.92
C ILE A 88 11.43 -14.30 -15.78
N MET A 89 12.01 -14.93 -16.79
CA MET A 89 12.37 -16.34 -16.80
C MET A 89 13.53 -16.56 -17.78
N ASP A 90 14.38 -17.55 -17.52
CA ASP A 90 15.55 -17.85 -18.35
C ASP A 90 16.49 -16.66 -18.60
N GLY A 91 16.59 -15.74 -17.64
CA GLY A 91 17.48 -14.57 -17.73
C GLY A 91 16.99 -13.47 -18.66
N CYS A 92 15.71 -13.47 -19.05
CA CYS A 92 15.12 -12.46 -19.91
C CYS A 92 13.70 -12.09 -19.47
N VAL A 93 13.23 -10.91 -19.89
CA VAL A 93 11.85 -10.47 -19.68
C VAL A 93 10.98 -11.00 -20.82
N LEU A 94 10.01 -11.87 -20.49
CA LEU A 94 9.11 -12.46 -21.47
C LEU A 94 7.96 -11.52 -21.86
N GLY A 95 7.52 -10.68 -20.94
CA GLY A 95 6.40 -9.76 -21.18
C GLY A 95 6.03 -8.99 -19.94
N LEU A 96 4.98 -8.19 -20.06
CA LEU A 96 4.37 -7.42 -18.98
C LEU A 96 2.97 -7.97 -18.72
N LEU A 97 2.72 -8.47 -17.50
CA LEU A 97 1.38 -8.75 -17.01
C LEU A 97 0.83 -7.48 -16.38
N ARG A 98 -0.28 -6.94 -16.89
CA ARG A 98 -0.88 -5.69 -16.41
C ARG A 98 -2.36 -5.88 -16.13
N TYR A 99 -2.84 -5.34 -15.01
CA TYR A 99 -4.27 -5.21 -14.76
C TYR A 99 -4.78 -3.95 -15.44
N ASP A 100 -5.73 -4.10 -16.36
CA ASP A 100 -6.43 -2.97 -16.98
C ASP A 100 -7.54 -2.51 -16.03
N PRO A 101 -7.43 -1.32 -15.42
CA PRO A 101 -8.42 -0.83 -14.49
C PRO A 101 -9.72 -0.39 -15.17
N LYS A 102 -9.74 -0.17 -16.49
CA LYS A 102 -10.96 0.17 -17.24
C LYS A 102 -11.80 -1.08 -17.51
N GLU A 103 -11.15 -2.15 -17.94
CA GLU A 103 -11.80 -3.41 -18.30
C GLU A 103 -11.87 -4.40 -17.12
N LEU A 104 -11.23 -4.06 -16.00
CA LEU A 104 -11.13 -4.88 -14.78
C LEU A 104 -10.62 -6.31 -15.04
N LYS A 105 -9.66 -6.45 -15.97
CA LYS A 105 -9.08 -7.74 -16.37
C LYS A 105 -7.57 -7.63 -16.56
N PHE A 106 -6.88 -8.76 -16.45
CA PHE A 106 -5.46 -8.82 -16.77
C PHE A 106 -5.22 -8.88 -18.28
N GLU A 107 -4.07 -8.38 -18.69
CA GLU A 107 -3.55 -8.43 -20.05
C GLU A 107 -2.06 -8.76 -19.98
N PHE A 108 -1.62 -9.72 -20.77
CA PHE A 108 -0.23 -10.05 -21.00
C PHE A 108 0.23 -9.43 -22.31
N SER A 109 1.17 -8.50 -22.19
CA SER A 109 1.84 -7.81 -23.29
C SER A 109 3.20 -8.47 -23.53
N PRO A 110 3.36 -9.38 -24.50
CA PRO A 110 4.62 -10.08 -24.70
C PRO A 110 5.71 -9.14 -25.19
N ARG A 111 6.96 -9.43 -24.81
CA ARG A 111 8.17 -9.00 -25.52
C ARG A 111 8.50 -9.99 -26.63
N CYS A 112 9.44 -9.64 -27.52
CA CYS A 112 9.81 -10.52 -28.64
C CYS A 112 10.13 -11.95 -28.18
N GLU A 113 10.86 -12.12 -27.06
CA GLU A 113 11.15 -13.46 -26.53
C GLU A 113 9.92 -14.21 -26.00
N GLY A 114 8.99 -13.53 -25.32
CA GLY A 114 7.73 -14.15 -24.91
C GLY A 114 6.86 -14.52 -26.11
N ALA A 115 6.80 -13.67 -27.13
CA ALA A 115 6.07 -13.94 -28.37
C ALA A 115 6.65 -15.14 -29.13
N ARG A 116 7.98 -15.29 -29.21
CA ARG A 116 8.63 -16.48 -29.79
C ARG A 116 8.17 -17.77 -29.10
N ARG A 117 8.00 -17.74 -27.77
CA ARG A 117 7.55 -18.89 -26.98
C ARG A 117 6.06 -19.15 -27.13
N ILE A 118 5.24 -18.09 -27.19
CA ILE A 118 3.80 -18.19 -27.49
C ILE A 118 3.60 -18.87 -28.85
N PHE A 119 4.29 -18.39 -29.89
CA PHE A 119 4.22 -19.00 -31.23
C PHE A 119 4.68 -20.46 -31.21
N GLY A 120 5.83 -20.75 -30.59
CA GLY A 120 6.34 -22.12 -30.46
C GLY A 120 5.44 -23.06 -29.66
N ALA A 121 4.57 -22.53 -28.79
CA ALA A 121 3.57 -23.27 -28.04
C ALA A 121 2.26 -23.50 -28.83
N GLY A 122 2.15 -22.94 -30.04
CA GLY A 122 0.95 -22.97 -30.89
C GLY A 122 -0.05 -21.85 -30.60
N GLY A 123 0.37 -20.76 -29.97
CA GLY A 123 -0.50 -19.62 -29.67
C GLY A 123 -0.87 -18.81 -30.90
N GLY A 124 -2.07 -18.22 -30.89
CA GLY A 124 -2.59 -17.33 -31.92
C GLY A 124 -2.11 -15.88 -31.82
N LYS A 125 -2.87 -14.96 -32.41
CA LYS A 125 -2.64 -13.50 -32.47
C LYS A 125 -1.36 -13.08 -33.19
N TRP A 126 -0.98 -13.84 -34.22
CA TRP A 126 0.18 -13.53 -35.09
C TRP A 126 -0.23 -12.80 -36.36
N VAL A 127 0.69 -11.96 -36.86
CA VAL A 127 0.59 -11.27 -38.16
C VAL A 127 1.85 -11.55 -38.95
N LYS A 128 1.73 -12.13 -40.14
CA LYS A 128 2.85 -12.45 -41.02
C LYS A 128 3.00 -11.36 -42.09
N ILE A 129 4.22 -10.86 -42.25
CA ILE A 129 4.54 -9.78 -43.20
C ILE A 129 5.34 -10.27 -44.41
N ASP A 130 5.31 -9.53 -45.51
CA ASP A 130 6.15 -9.81 -46.69
C ASP A 130 7.64 -9.40 -46.47
N GLU A 131 8.51 -9.89 -47.35
CA GLU A 131 9.96 -9.65 -47.32
C GLU A 131 10.32 -8.15 -47.39
N GLY A 132 9.58 -7.38 -48.18
CA GLY A 132 9.77 -5.93 -48.32
C GLY A 132 9.42 -5.14 -47.06
N ALA A 133 8.53 -5.67 -46.22
CA ALA A 133 8.14 -5.07 -44.95
C ALA A 133 9.10 -5.40 -43.79
N VAL A 134 9.92 -6.45 -43.89
CA VAL A 134 10.83 -6.89 -42.81
C VAL A 134 11.81 -5.79 -42.42
N LYS A 135 12.57 -5.26 -43.38
CA LYS A 135 13.58 -4.23 -43.11
C LYS A 135 12.98 -2.93 -42.54
N PRO A 136 11.91 -2.36 -43.12
CA PRO A 136 11.23 -1.20 -42.53
C PRO A 136 10.80 -1.41 -41.08
N VAL A 137 10.28 -2.60 -40.72
CA VAL A 137 9.88 -2.91 -39.34
C VAL A 137 11.09 -3.01 -38.41
N LEU A 138 12.18 -3.66 -38.85
CA LEU A 138 13.45 -3.70 -38.11
C LEU A 138 14.04 -2.31 -37.87
N ASP A 139 13.85 -1.39 -38.81
CA ASP A 139 14.25 0.02 -38.71
C ASP A 139 13.26 0.87 -37.86
N GLY A 140 12.20 0.26 -37.31
CA GLY A 140 11.27 0.88 -36.37
C GLY A 140 9.92 1.33 -36.96
N SER A 141 9.61 0.96 -38.20
CA SER A 141 8.34 1.31 -38.83
C SER A 141 7.16 0.47 -38.29
N ASN A 142 5.97 1.04 -38.34
CA ASN A 142 4.73 0.30 -38.08
C ASN A 142 4.37 -0.59 -39.28
N VAL A 143 3.61 -1.67 -39.04
CA VAL A 143 3.13 -2.54 -40.12
C VAL A 143 1.91 -1.90 -40.75
N LEU A 144 1.97 -1.67 -42.06
CA LEU A 144 0.84 -1.23 -42.87
C LEU A 144 0.10 -2.44 -43.44
N ALA A 145 -1.22 -2.31 -43.64
CA ALA A 145 -2.04 -3.40 -44.19
C ALA A 145 -1.51 -4.01 -45.50
N PRO A 146 -0.99 -3.24 -46.48
CA PRO A 146 -0.41 -3.81 -47.70
C PRO A 146 0.79 -4.72 -47.48
N GLY A 147 1.47 -4.61 -46.32
CA GLY A 147 2.63 -5.42 -45.98
C GLY A 147 2.29 -6.71 -45.25
N VAL A 148 0.99 -7.00 -45.05
CA VAL A 148 0.51 -8.20 -44.34
C VAL A 148 0.14 -9.26 -45.37
N ILE A 149 0.72 -10.46 -45.25
CA ILE A 149 0.46 -11.59 -46.16
C ILE A 149 -0.40 -12.68 -45.53
N ALA A 150 -0.46 -12.75 -44.20
CA ALA A 150 -1.36 -13.61 -43.45
C ALA A 150 -1.54 -13.07 -42.03
N ALA A 151 -2.66 -13.37 -41.39
CA ALA A 151 -2.91 -13.03 -40.00
C ALA A 151 -3.80 -14.10 -39.35
N ASP A 152 -3.69 -14.27 -38.03
CA ASP A 152 -4.64 -15.09 -37.29
C ASP A 152 -6.05 -14.48 -37.42
N PRO A 153 -7.05 -15.23 -37.93
CA PRO A 153 -8.40 -14.73 -38.15
C PRO A 153 -9.10 -14.24 -36.87
N LYS A 154 -8.62 -14.64 -35.68
CA LYS A 154 -9.17 -14.22 -34.39
C LYS A 154 -8.71 -12.84 -33.93
N ILE A 155 -7.87 -12.13 -34.68
CA ILE A 155 -7.37 -10.80 -34.28
C ILE A 155 -8.49 -9.76 -34.42
N GLU A 156 -8.72 -9.04 -33.32
CA GLU A 156 -9.57 -7.85 -33.25
C GLU A 156 -8.72 -6.57 -33.13
N ALA A 157 -9.39 -5.42 -33.28
CA ALA A 157 -8.73 -4.14 -33.11
C ALA A 157 -8.35 -3.93 -31.63
N ASP A 158 -7.23 -3.24 -31.41
CA ASP A 158 -6.68 -2.91 -30.09
C ASP A 158 -6.18 -4.11 -29.25
N GLU A 159 -6.04 -5.29 -29.85
CA GLU A 159 -5.43 -6.45 -29.20
C GLU A 159 -3.90 -6.51 -29.33
N GLU A 160 -3.25 -7.19 -28.39
CA GLU A 160 -1.84 -7.53 -28.45
C GLU A 160 -1.57 -8.58 -29.54
N VAL A 161 -0.61 -8.29 -30.42
CA VAL A 161 -0.21 -9.18 -31.52
C VAL A 161 1.31 -9.26 -31.62
N TYR A 162 1.80 -10.29 -32.29
CA TYR A 162 3.21 -10.42 -32.64
C TYR A 162 3.40 -10.69 -34.13
N ILE A 163 4.56 -10.28 -34.65
CA ILE A 163 4.82 -10.19 -36.08
C ILE A 163 5.83 -11.26 -36.49
N LEU A 164 5.47 -12.05 -37.48
CA LEU A 164 6.27 -13.12 -38.09
C LEU A 164 6.89 -12.66 -39.41
N SER A 165 8.15 -13.03 -39.64
CA SER A 165 8.81 -12.94 -40.94
C SER A 165 8.21 -13.97 -41.92
N PRO A 166 8.55 -13.90 -43.22
CA PRO A 166 8.21 -14.95 -44.18
C PRO A 166 8.64 -16.37 -43.75
N ASP A 167 9.74 -16.48 -42.99
CA ASP A 167 10.28 -17.73 -42.44
C ASP A 167 9.68 -18.16 -41.09
N ASP A 168 8.54 -17.58 -40.68
CA ASP A 168 7.85 -17.90 -39.42
C ASP A 168 8.70 -17.65 -38.17
N LEU A 169 9.54 -16.60 -38.22
CA LEU A 169 10.31 -16.13 -37.07
C LEU A 169 9.73 -14.82 -36.54
N VAL A 170 9.52 -14.75 -35.22
CA VAL A 170 9.04 -13.53 -34.57
C VAL A 170 10.13 -12.45 -34.62
N LEU A 171 9.80 -11.30 -35.20
CA LEU A 171 10.67 -10.11 -35.22
C LEU A 171 10.13 -8.93 -34.42
N ALA A 172 8.82 -8.84 -34.19
CA ALA A 172 8.27 -7.69 -33.47
C ALA A 172 7.02 -8.04 -32.67
N VAL A 173 6.65 -7.15 -31.76
CA VAL A 173 5.40 -7.19 -30.98
C VAL A 173 4.75 -5.81 -31.00
N GLY A 174 3.43 -5.79 -30.94
CA GLY A 174 2.69 -4.54 -31.04
C GLY A 174 1.21 -4.68 -30.70
N ARG A 175 0.47 -3.62 -30.97
CA ARG A 175 -0.98 -3.59 -30.82
C ARG A 175 -1.65 -3.44 -32.18
N SER A 176 -2.60 -4.32 -32.43
CA SER A 176 -3.45 -4.29 -33.62
C SER A 176 -4.27 -3.00 -33.68
N ARG A 177 -4.48 -2.45 -34.88
CA ARG A 177 -5.31 -1.26 -35.11
C ARG A 177 -6.57 -1.55 -35.93
N MET A 178 -6.73 -2.79 -36.38
CA MET A 178 -7.88 -3.25 -37.15
C MET A 178 -8.02 -4.78 -37.00
N GLY A 179 -9.18 -5.36 -37.27
CA GLY A 179 -9.33 -6.82 -37.22
C GLY A 179 -8.61 -7.54 -38.37
N ALA A 180 -8.44 -8.86 -38.25
CA ALA A 180 -7.75 -9.70 -39.24
C ALA A 180 -8.32 -9.54 -40.67
N SER A 181 -9.65 -9.59 -40.83
CA SER A 181 -10.29 -9.41 -42.14
C SER A 181 -9.91 -8.07 -42.76
N SER A 182 -9.96 -6.98 -41.98
CA SER A 182 -9.58 -5.66 -42.46
C SER A 182 -8.09 -5.52 -42.79
N MET A 183 -7.21 -6.25 -42.08
CA MET A 183 -5.79 -6.30 -42.43
C MET A 183 -5.58 -6.96 -43.79
N MET A 184 -6.28 -8.08 -44.03
CA MET A 184 -6.13 -8.88 -45.25
C MET A 184 -6.79 -8.22 -46.47
N ASP A 185 -7.93 -7.56 -46.29
CA ASP A 185 -8.66 -6.86 -47.35
C ASP A 185 -8.12 -5.43 -47.60
N GLY A 186 -7.37 -4.89 -46.64
CA GLY A 186 -6.97 -3.49 -46.56
C GLY A 186 -5.91 -3.10 -47.58
N ARG A 187 -6.25 -2.21 -48.51
CA ARG A 187 -5.27 -1.62 -49.45
C ARG A 187 -4.48 -0.43 -48.86
N LYS A 188 -4.89 0.10 -47.69
CA LYS A 188 -4.25 1.24 -46.99
C LYS A 188 -4.56 1.18 -45.48
N GLY A 189 -3.69 1.78 -44.67
CA GLY A 189 -3.87 1.93 -43.22
C GLY A 189 -2.79 1.22 -42.41
N MET A 190 -2.60 1.64 -41.16
CA MET A 190 -1.68 1.00 -40.21
C MET A 190 -2.38 -0.23 -39.61
N ALA A 191 -1.88 -1.43 -39.91
CA ALA A 191 -2.40 -2.69 -39.38
C ALA A 191 -1.96 -2.90 -37.93
N VAL A 192 -0.66 -2.72 -37.65
CA VAL A 192 -0.09 -2.92 -36.31
C VAL A 192 0.80 -1.75 -35.93
N LYS A 193 0.55 -1.20 -34.73
CA LYS A 193 1.47 -0.26 -34.09
C LYS A 193 2.54 -1.04 -33.33
N ILE A 194 3.79 -0.95 -33.77
CA ILE A 194 4.91 -1.68 -33.17
C ILE A 194 5.29 -1.07 -31.82
N ARG A 195 5.52 -1.93 -30.82
CA ARG A 195 6.03 -1.55 -29.49
C ARG A 195 7.50 -1.92 -29.32
N GLN A 196 7.91 -3.08 -29.82
CA GLN A 196 9.28 -3.56 -29.72
C GLN A 196 9.61 -4.38 -30.97
N VAL A 197 10.87 -4.29 -31.40
CA VAL A 197 11.43 -5.05 -32.50
C VAL A 197 12.77 -5.67 -32.10
N GLU A 198 13.05 -6.87 -32.58
CA GLU A 198 14.31 -7.59 -32.47
C GLU A 198 14.58 -8.36 -33.76
N PRO A 199 15.85 -8.67 -34.09
CA PRO A 199 16.15 -9.56 -35.21
C PRO A 199 15.39 -10.91 -35.12
N PRO A 200 14.89 -11.44 -36.24
CA PRO A 200 14.16 -12.69 -36.27
C PRO A 200 15.06 -13.84 -35.81
N ARG A 201 14.60 -14.59 -34.80
CA ARG A 201 15.31 -15.76 -34.27
C ARG A 201 14.37 -16.70 -33.53
N LYS A 202 14.83 -17.94 -33.32
CA LYS A 202 14.17 -18.94 -32.47
C LYS A 202 14.21 -18.53 -30.99
N PRO A 203 13.26 -19.02 -30.15
CA PRO A 203 13.26 -18.72 -28.72
C PRO A 203 14.53 -19.26 -28.04
N SER A 204 15.01 -18.52 -27.04
CA SER A 204 16.18 -18.89 -26.24
C SER A 204 15.71 -19.53 -24.94
N ILE A 205 15.58 -20.86 -24.92
CA ILE A 205 15.05 -21.62 -23.79
C ILE A 205 16.21 -22.31 -23.07
N LEU A 206 16.45 -21.93 -21.81
CA LEU A 206 17.43 -22.61 -20.95
C LEU A 206 16.83 -23.89 -20.35
N LYS A 207 17.71 -24.83 -19.93
CA LYS A 207 17.29 -26.10 -19.32
C LYS A 207 16.44 -25.84 -18.06
N GLY A 208 15.39 -26.65 -17.85
CA GLY A 208 14.53 -26.69 -16.67
C GLY A 208 15.00 -27.68 -15.59
N GLY A 209 14.26 -27.76 -14.48
CA GLY A 209 14.47 -28.71 -13.38
C GLY A 209 15.07 -28.11 -12.10
N GLN A 210 15.10 -26.79 -11.98
CA GLN A 210 15.72 -26.08 -10.86
C GLN A 210 14.69 -25.58 -9.86
N THR A 211 15.10 -25.56 -8.61
CA THR A 211 14.28 -25.29 -7.44
C THR A 211 14.69 -23.99 -6.74
N TRP A 212 13.86 -23.51 -5.80
CA TRP A 212 14.24 -22.36 -4.98
C TRP A 212 15.41 -22.69 -4.04
N GLU A 213 15.57 -23.96 -3.65
CA GLU A 213 16.73 -24.47 -2.92
C GLU A 213 18.01 -24.32 -3.76
N ASP A 214 17.94 -24.60 -5.05
CA ASP A 214 19.06 -24.38 -5.97
C ASP A 214 19.41 -22.88 -6.09
N ALA A 215 18.40 -22.01 -6.13
CA ALA A 215 18.59 -20.57 -6.13
C ALA A 215 19.24 -20.08 -4.82
N VAL A 216 18.88 -20.67 -3.67
CA VAL A 216 19.55 -20.41 -2.39
C VAL A 216 21.02 -20.83 -2.45
N GLU A 217 21.32 -22.03 -2.96
CA GLU A 217 22.70 -22.51 -3.08
C GLU A 217 23.55 -21.60 -3.97
N ALA A 218 23.01 -21.17 -5.12
CA ALA A 218 23.69 -20.26 -6.03
C ALA A 218 24.06 -18.91 -5.41
N ASN A 219 23.41 -18.52 -4.29
CA ASN A 219 23.58 -17.24 -3.60
C ASN A 219 24.10 -17.37 -2.15
N ARG A 220 24.58 -18.54 -1.74
CA ARG A 220 24.82 -18.88 -0.32
C ARG A 220 25.80 -17.95 0.40
N LYS A 221 26.99 -17.66 -0.13
CA LYS A 221 27.95 -16.70 0.45
C LYS A 221 27.39 -15.29 0.49
N PHE A 222 26.64 -14.87 -0.53
CA PHE A 222 25.98 -13.56 -0.50
C PHE A 222 24.99 -13.46 0.67
N LEU A 223 24.14 -14.48 0.85
CA LEU A 223 23.17 -14.55 1.94
C LEU A 223 23.86 -14.55 3.30
N LYS A 224 24.86 -15.41 3.51
CA LYS A 224 25.66 -15.45 4.75
C LYS A 224 26.32 -14.11 5.07
N LYS A 225 26.94 -13.47 4.08
CA LYS A 225 27.57 -12.15 4.26
C LYS A 225 26.56 -11.07 4.62
N SER A 226 25.37 -11.11 4.04
CA SER A 226 24.30 -10.16 4.31
C SER A 226 23.66 -10.37 5.68
N GLU A 227 23.49 -11.63 6.08
CA GLU A 227 23.06 -12.05 7.42
C GLU A 227 24.03 -11.53 8.49
N GLU A 228 25.34 -11.77 8.36
CA GLU A 228 26.33 -11.31 9.32
C GLU A 228 26.38 -9.77 9.44
N LYS A 229 26.22 -9.04 8.34
CA LYS A 229 26.08 -7.58 8.37
C LYS A 229 24.85 -7.11 9.15
N ALA A 230 23.72 -7.80 8.98
CA ALA A 230 22.50 -7.48 9.69
C ALA A 230 22.60 -7.83 11.18
N LYS A 231 23.18 -8.98 11.53
CA LYS A 231 23.48 -9.38 12.92
C LYS A 231 24.41 -8.39 13.61
N HIS A 232 25.49 -7.97 12.95
CA HIS A 232 26.40 -6.96 13.49
C HIS A 232 25.68 -5.62 13.75
N PHE A 233 24.80 -5.19 12.86
CA PHE A 233 23.96 -4.01 13.07
C PHE A 233 23.04 -4.18 14.28
N ILE A 234 22.36 -5.33 14.41
CA ILE A 234 21.47 -5.62 15.54
C ILE A 234 22.25 -5.55 16.86
N ARG A 235 23.36 -6.28 16.98
CA ARG A 235 24.23 -6.26 18.19
C ARG A 235 24.70 -4.85 18.52
N SER A 236 25.16 -4.10 17.51
CA SER A 236 25.56 -2.70 17.70
C SER A 236 24.45 -1.80 18.23
N VAL A 237 23.19 -2.04 17.84
CA VAL A 237 22.03 -1.28 18.35
C VAL A 237 21.71 -1.67 19.78
N VAL A 238 21.71 -2.97 20.08
CA VAL A 238 21.43 -3.51 21.43
C VAL A 238 22.48 -3.02 22.44
N GLU A 239 23.77 -3.10 22.09
CA GLU A 239 24.88 -2.65 22.93
C GLU A 239 24.82 -1.15 23.25
N LYS A 240 24.45 -0.32 22.27
CA LYS A 240 24.43 1.14 22.42
C LYS A 240 23.17 1.67 23.10
N ILE A 241 22.09 0.91 23.07
CA ILE A 241 20.77 1.33 23.56
C ILE A 241 20.22 0.21 24.44
N PRO A 242 20.62 0.13 25.72
CA PRO A 242 20.20 -0.93 26.63
C PRO A 242 18.74 -0.74 27.02
N ARG A 243 17.83 -1.26 26.19
CA ARG A 243 16.38 -1.27 26.40
C ARG A 243 15.80 -2.63 26.04
N GLN A 244 14.57 -2.87 26.48
CA GLN A 244 13.83 -4.06 26.08
C GLN A 244 13.72 -4.14 24.56
N LEU A 245 13.82 -5.36 24.03
CA LEU A 245 13.81 -5.63 22.61
C LEU A 245 12.45 -6.16 22.18
N ALA A 246 11.97 -5.64 21.07
CA ALA A 246 10.78 -6.12 20.42
C ALA A 246 10.94 -6.20 18.90
N VAL A 247 10.16 -7.08 18.28
CA VAL A 247 9.99 -7.14 16.83
C VAL A 247 8.53 -6.86 16.51
N ALA A 248 8.28 -5.86 15.66
CA ALA A 248 6.95 -5.63 15.11
C ALA A 248 6.68 -6.65 13.99
N TYR A 249 6.06 -7.78 14.34
CA TYR A 249 5.76 -8.85 13.39
C TYR A 249 4.34 -8.71 12.86
N SER A 250 4.20 -8.41 11.57
CA SER A 250 2.89 -8.20 10.93
C SER A 250 2.40 -9.41 10.12
N GLY A 251 3.08 -10.56 10.23
CA GLY A 251 2.81 -11.74 9.40
C GLY A 251 3.29 -11.63 7.95
N GLY A 252 4.01 -10.56 7.57
CA GLY A 252 4.59 -10.39 6.24
C GLY A 252 6.04 -10.87 6.15
N LYS A 253 6.51 -11.12 4.92
CA LYS A 253 7.88 -11.62 4.63
C LYS A 253 8.99 -10.77 5.25
N ASP A 254 8.87 -9.45 5.17
CA ASP A 254 9.91 -8.52 5.61
C ASP A 254 10.03 -8.52 7.14
N SER A 255 8.89 -8.63 7.82
CA SER A 255 8.84 -8.76 9.28
C SER A 255 9.32 -10.14 9.75
N LEU A 256 9.11 -11.19 8.96
CA LEU A 256 9.62 -12.54 9.24
C LEU A 256 11.15 -12.58 9.12
N ALA A 257 11.71 -12.08 8.03
CA ALA A 257 13.16 -11.99 7.87
C ALA A 257 13.82 -11.16 8.98
N THR A 258 13.16 -10.07 9.41
CA THR A 258 13.62 -9.27 10.55
C THR A 258 13.62 -10.08 11.85
N LEU A 259 12.54 -10.82 12.13
CA LEU A 259 12.46 -11.68 13.31
C LEU A 259 13.57 -12.73 13.32
N LEU A 260 13.76 -13.43 12.20
CA LEU A 260 14.82 -14.41 12.02
C LEU A 260 16.20 -13.81 12.30
N LEU A 261 16.51 -12.65 11.71
CA LEU A 261 17.79 -11.97 11.91
C LEU A 261 18.05 -11.56 13.36
N VAL A 262 17.03 -11.10 14.08
CA VAL A 262 17.16 -10.74 15.50
C VAL A 262 17.47 -11.97 16.34
N ARG A 263 16.81 -13.11 16.07
CA ARG A 263 17.14 -14.38 16.74
C ARG A 263 18.55 -14.87 16.41
N GLU A 264 18.92 -14.84 15.14
CA GLU A 264 20.26 -15.23 14.69
C GLU A 264 21.38 -14.35 15.25
N ALA A 265 21.05 -13.11 15.67
CA ALA A 265 21.98 -12.24 16.37
C ALA A 265 22.27 -12.71 17.80
N GLY A 266 21.44 -13.59 18.37
CA GLY A 266 21.52 -14.09 19.75
C GLY A 266 20.48 -13.46 20.69
N GLU A 267 19.47 -12.77 20.16
CA GLU A 267 18.47 -12.04 20.95
C GLU A 267 17.11 -12.75 20.96
N ASP A 268 16.40 -12.69 22.09
CA ASP A 268 15.03 -13.19 22.23
C ASP A 268 14.03 -12.04 22.39
N PRO A 269 13.55 -11.45 21.28
CA PRO A 269 12.69 -10.28 21.32
C PRO A 269 11.25 -10.64 21.72
N THR A 270 10.55 -9.69 22.32
CA THR A 270 9.09 -9.78 22.41
C THR A 270 8.47 -9.49 21.04
N ILE A 271 7.60 -10.37 20.55
CA ILE A 271 6.83 -10.12 19.34
C ILE A 271 5.68 -9.18 19.69
N ILE A 272 5.60 -8.05 18.98
CA ILE A 272 4.48 -7.13 19.05
C ILE A 272 3.66 -7.29 17.77
N PHE A 273 2.37 -7.62 17.93
CA PHE A 273 1.39 -7.63 16.87
C PHE A 273 0.25 -6.68 17.22
N VAL A 274 -0.12 -5.80 16.29
CA VAL A 274 -1.28 -4.93 16.43
C VAL A 274 -2.33 -5.43 15.48
N ASP A 275 -3.36 -6.04 16.03
CA ASP A 275 -4.51 -6.52 15.28
C ASP A 275 -5.43 -5.33 15.02
N THR A 276 -5.48 -4.88 13.78
CA THR A 276 -6.28 -3.72 13.39
C THR A 276 -7.78 -3.99 13.34
N GLY A 277 -8.22 -5.23 13.56
CA GLY A 277 -9.59 -5.68 13.27
C GLY A 277 -9.87 -5.89 11.78
N LEU A 278 -8.86 -5.63 10.94
CA LEU A 278 -8.92 -5.73 9.48
C LEU A 278 -7.83 -6.65 8.91
N GLU A 279 -7.16 -7.44 9.76
CA GLU A 279 -6.16 -8.39 9.30
C GLU A 279 -6.83 -9.63 8.70
N PHE A 280 -6.16 -10.30 7.77
CA PHE A 280 -6.62 -11.60 7.28
C PHE A 280 -6.59 -12.65 8.40
N PRO A 281 -7.56 -13.58 8.47
CA PRO A 281 -7.53 -14.70 9.41
C PRO A 281 -6.22 -15.50 9.34
N GLU A 282 -5.71 -15.75 8.12
CA GLU A 282 -4.43 -16.43 7.89
C GLU A 282 -3.25 -15.66 8.44
N THR A 283 -3.30 -14.32 8.40
CA THR A 283 -2.26 -13.46 8.97
C THR A 283 -2.24 -13.59 10.49
N VAL A 284 -3.41 -13.53 11.14
CA VAL A 284 -3.52 -13.68 12.59
C VAL A 284 -3.03 -15.06 13.04
N GLU A 285 -3.43 -16.12 12.33
CA GLU A 285 -2.99 -17.48 12.65
C GLU A 285 -1.49 -17.68 12.39
N ASN A 286 -0.97 -17.14 11.28
CA ASN A 286 0.46 -17.16 10.99
C ASN A 286 1.27 -16.48 12.11
N VAL A 287 0.82 -15.32 12.60
CA VAL A 287 1.48 -14.62 13.72
C VAL A 287 1.54 -15.50 14.97
N ARG A 288 0.42 -16.11 15.34
CA ARG A 288 0.35 -17.00 16.51
C ARG A 288 1.23 -18.24 16.34
N ARG A 289 1.20 -18.86 15.16
CA ARG A 289 2.01 -20.05 14.85
C ARG A 289 3.50 -19.76 14.92
N VAL A 290 3.95 -18.67 14.32
CA VAL A 290 5.35 -18.24 14.32
C VAL A 290 5.84 -17.91 15.73
N ALA A 291 5.02 -17.24 16.54
CA ALA A 291 5.38 -16.99 17.94
C ALA A 291 5.54 -18.30 18.73
N ARG A 292 4.62 -19.25 18.55
CA ARG A 292 4.68 -20.57 19.19
C ARG A 292 5.88 -21.40 18.72
N SER A 293 6.14 -21.47 17.41
CA SER A 293 7.23 -22.29 16.86
C SER A 293 8.61 -21.79 17.30
N PHE A 294 8.76 -20.48 17.51
CA PHE A 294 10.00 -19.90 18.01
C PHE A 294 10.07 -19.80 19.54
N GLY A 295 9.01 -20.13 20.27
CA GLY A 295 8.95 -20.02 21.73
C GLY A 295 9.03 -18.58 22.25
N LEU A 296 8.63 -17.59 21.43
CA LEU A 296 8.76 -16.17 21.75
C LEU A 296 7.49 -15.62 22.39
N LYS A 297 7.68 -14.67 23.33
CA LYS A 297 6.56 -13.94 23.95
C LYS A 297 5.84 -13.11 22.89
N LEU A 298 4.54 -13.38 22.70
CA LEU A 298 3.66 -12.59 21.83
C LEU A 298 2.79 -11.65 22.68
N ILE A 299 2.84 -10.36 22.35
CA ILE A 299 1.89 -9.36 22.84
C ILE A 299 1.03 -8.91 21.67
N VAL A 300 -0.29 -9.09 21.82
CA VAL A 300 -1.28 -8.62 20.85
C VAL A 300 -2.05 -7.46 21.46
N GLU A 301 -2.11 -6.34 20.74
CA GLU A 301 -3.07 -5.26 21.01
C GLU A 301 -4.10 -5.23 19.89
N ALA A 302 -5.37 -5.38 20.22
CA ALA A 302 -6.46 -5.38 19.26
C ALA A 302 -7.18 -4.02 19.23
N ALA A 303 -7.44 -3.51 18.03
CA ALA A 303 -8.27 -2.32 17.82
C ALA A 303 -9.77 -2.61 17.91
N GLY A 304 -10.19 -3.88 17.80
CA GLY A 304 -11.59 -4.28 17.82
C GLY A 304 -12.40 -3.59 16.72
N ASP A 305 -13.59 -3.08 17.06
CA ASP A 305 -14.47 -2.35 16.13
C ASP A 305 -14.10 -0.88 15.92
N ALA A 306 -12.92 -0.42 16.38
CA ALA A 306 -12.51 0.97 16.26
C ALA A 306 -12.50 1.48 14.81
N PHE A 307 -12.25 0.61 13.83
CA PHE A 307 -12.37 0.99 12.42
C PHE A 307 -13.81 1.35 12.04
N TRP A 308 -14.76 0.47 12.36
CA TRP A 308 -16.16 0.62 11.97
C TRP A 308 -16.82 1.81 12.66
N GLN A 309 -16.55 2.01 13.95
CA GLN A 309 -16.99 3.20 14.69
C GLN A 309 -16.40 4.49 14.11
N ALA A 310 -15.12 4.46 13.75
CA ALA A 310 -14.48 5.62 13.15
C ALA A 310 -14.92 5.86 11.69
N PHE A 311 -15.38 4.83 10.97
CA PHE A 311 -15.93 4.97 9.63
C PHE A 311 -17.21 5.83 9.62
N GLU A 312 -18.06 5.74 10.64
CA GLU A 312 -19.26 6.59 10.74
C GLU A 312 -18.92 8.08 10.70
N PHE A 313 -17.80 8.47 11.33
CA PHE A 313 -17.32 9.85 11.32
C PHE A 313 -16.43 10.16 10.13
N PHE A 314 -15.45 9.32 9.79
CA PHE A 314 -14.45 9.66 8.76
C PHE A 314 -14.85 9.21 7.33
N GLY A 315 -15.85 8.35 7.19
CA GLY A 315 -16.17 7.65 5.96
C GLY A 315 -15.03 6.72 5.49
N PRO A 316 -15.05 6.30 4.22
CA PRO A 316 -14.04 5.40 3.67
C PRO A 316 -12.62 5.98 3.76
N PRO A 317 -11.63 5.20 4.22
CA PRO A 317 -10.24 5.66 4.25
C PRO A 317 -9.70 5.79 2.81
N GLY A 318 -8.72 6.68 2.63
CA GLY A 318 -8.06 6.91 1.34
C GLY A 318 -6.54 6.70 1.39
N ARG A 319 -5.87 6.74 0.25
CA ARG A 319 -4.40 6.74 0.10
C ARG A 319 -3.79 8.06 0.59
N ASP A 320 -4.49 9.15 0.31
CA ASP A 320 -4.27 10.52 0.77
C ASP A 320 -4.88 10.76 2.17
N TYR A 321 -5.92 10.01 2.51
CA TYR A 321 -6.70 10.16 3.75
C TYR A 321 -6.64 8.91 4.66
N ARG A 322 -5.44 8.57 5.15
CA ARG A 322 -5.17 7.33 5.91
C ARG A 322 -5.50 7.44 7.40
N TRP A 323 -6.71 7.86 7.76
CA TRP A 323 -7.13 7.96 9.16
C TRP A 323 -7.08 6.61 9.89
N CYS A 324 -7.40 5.52 9.20
CA CYS A 324 -7.39 4.16 9.76
C CYS A 324 -6.01 3.75 10.32
N CYS A 325 -4.91 4.23 9.71
CA CYS A 325 -3.56 3.99 10.24
C CYS A 325 -3.34 4.69 11.59
N LYS A 326 -3.92 5.88 11.77
CA LYS A 326 -3.78 6.64 13.02
C LYS A 326 -4.63 6.02 14.13
N THR A 327 -5.86 5.64 13.80
CA THR A 327 -6.84 5.13 14.77
C THR A 327 -6.62 3.67 15.11
N CYS A 328 -6.43 2.81 14.11
CA CYS A 328 -6.45 1.35 14.30
C CYS A 328 -5.05 0.75 14.48
N LYS A 329 -3.98 1.49 14.15
CA LYS A 329 -2.60 0.98 14.22
C LYS A 329 -1.73 1.77 15.19
N LEU A 330 -1.56 3.08 14.97
CA LEU A 330 -0.65 3.89 15.77
C LEU A 330 -1.16 4.12 17.20
N GLY A 331 -2.46 4.40 17.39
CA GLY A 331 -3.07 4.52 18.71
C GLY A 331 -2.86 3.26 19.58
N PRO A 332 -3.28 2.07 19.11
CA PRO A 332 -3.02 0.80 19.79
C PRO A 332 -1.54 0.52 20.03
N THR A 333 -0.67 0.80 19.05
CA THR A 333 0.79 0.65 19.25
C THR A 333 1.28 1.53 20.39
N ALA A 334 0.89 2.81 20.44
CA ALA A 334 1.33 3.74 21.46
C ALA A 334 0.83 3.35 22.85
N LYS A 335 -0.42 2.86 22.94
CA LYS A 335 -0.98 2.27 24.16
C LYS A 335 -0.15 1.08 24.64
N LEU A 336 0.10 0.11 23.76
CA LEU A 336 0.88 -1.10 24.06
C LEU A 336 2.29 -0.75 24.55
N ILE A 337 2.98 0.17 23.86
CA ILE A 337 4.36 0.55 24.21
C ILE A 337 4.38 1.20 25.60
N ARG A 338 3.47 2.13 25.88
CA ARG A 338 3.38 2.79 27.19
C ARG A 338 3.10 1.80 28.32
N GLU A 339 2.21 0.83 28.12
CA GLU A 339 1.76 -0.09 29.17
C GLU A 339 2.71 -1.28 29.40
N LYS A 340 3.33 -1.78 28.32
CA LYS A 340 4.18 -2.98 28.38
C LYS A 340 5.68 -2.66 28.40
N PHE A 341 6.06 -1.45 28.02
CA PHE A 341 7.46 -1.00 27.93
C PHE A 341 7.64 0.40 28.57
N PRO A 342 7.43 0.56 29.89
CA PRO A 342 7.46 1.87 30.56
C PRO A 342 8.81 2.61 30.47
N GLY A 343 9.92 1.89 30.28
CA GLY A 343 11.26 2.47 30.01
C GLY A 343 11.55 2.72 28.52
N GLY A 344 10.56 2.52 27.65
CA GLY A 344 10.73 2.44 26.20
C GLY A 344 11.37 1.13 25.74
N CYS A 345 11.40 0.94 24.42
CA CYS A 345 11.98 -0.25 23.79
C CYS A 345 12.63 0.07 22.44
N ILE A 346 13.50 -0.84 22.01
CA ILE A 346 13.91 -0.93 20.61
C ILE A 346 12.90 -1.84 19.92
N VAL A 347 12.30 -1.35 18.84
CA VAL A 347 11.43 -2.14 17.98
C VAL A 347 12.14 -2.33 16.65
N PHE A 348 12.50 -3.57 16.33
CA PHE A 348 12.99 -3.93 15.01
C PHE A 348 11.81 -4.04 14.03
N LEU A 349 11.93 -3.41 12.86
CA LEU A 349 10.89 -3.38 11.83
C LEU A 349 11.44 -3.83 10.47
N GLY A 350 10.64 -4.61 9.75
CA GLY A 350 10.93 -5.04 8.38
C GLY A 350 10.67 -3.96 7.33
N GLN A 351 11.30 -2.80 7.45
CA GLN A 351 11.14 -1.68 6.52
C GLN A 351 12.29 -1.59 5.55
N ARG A 352 12.01 -1.62 4.23
CA ARG A 352 13.04 -1.55 3.19
C ARG A 352 13.00 -0.22 2.44
N LYS A 353 14.16 0.24 1.96
CA LYS A 353 14.27 1.52 1.23
C LYS A 353 13.56 1.51 -0.13
N TYR A 354 13.31 0.32 -0.69
CA TYR A 354 12.70 0.13 -2.01
C TYR A 354 11.17 0.15 -1.99
N GLU A 355 10.54 0.31 -0.82
CA GLU A 355 9.07 0.37 -0.69
C GLU A 355 8.46 1.72 -1.07
N SER A 356 9.19 2.84 -0.82
CA SER A 356 8.73 4.20 -1.16
C SER A 356 9.86 5.23 -0.98
N ASP A 357 9.73 6.41 -1.58
CA ASP A 357 10.67 7.52 -1.40
C ASP A 357 10.85 7.93 0.08
N ARG A 358 9.76 7.94 0.87
CA ARG A 358 9.85 8.22 2.31
C ARG A 358 10.74 7.19 3.04
N ARG A 359 10.60 5.91 2.70
CA ARG A 359 11.43 4.83 3.28
C ARG A 359 12.87 4.89 2.80
N TYR A 360 13.09 5.38 1.59
CA TYR A 360 14.42 5.64 1.06
C TYR A 360 15.16 6.66 1.93
N ARG A 361 14.53 7.80 2.22
CA ARG A 361 15.14 8.92 2.99
C ARG A 361 15.24 8.68 4.50
N GLN A 362 14.40 7.82 5.08
CA GLN A 362 14.39 7.55 6.53
C GLN A 362 15.72 6.92 7.00
N PRO A 363 16.31 7.31 8.13
CA PRO A 363 17.52 6.64 8.65
C PRO A 363 17.24 5.18 9.09
N ARG A 364 18.30 4.37 9.27
CA ARG A 364 18.18 2.97 9.75
C ARG A 364 17.67 2.85 11.18
N ILE A 365 17.91 3.88 11.99
CA ILE A 365 17.44 4.02 13.37
C ILE A 365 16.69 5.35 13.45
N TRP A 366 15.49 5.37 14.03
CA TRP A 366 14.68 6.58 14.13
C TRP A 366 13.77 6.56 15.36
N GLY A 367 13.39 7.73 15.87
CA GLY A 367 12.29 7.88 16.82
C GLY A 367 10.95 8.04 16.10
N ASN A 368 9.85 7.57 16.69
CA ASN A 368 8.51 7.70 16.10
C ASN A 368 7.68 8.84 16.74
N PRO A 369 7.45 9.91 15.96
CA PRO A 369 6.39 10.89 16.04
C PRO A 369 5.17 10.57 16.87
N TRP A 370 4.63 9.38 16.65
CA TRP A 370 3.28 8.98 17.02
C TRP A 370 3.26 7.90 18.12
N VAL A 371 4.40 7.32 18.45
CA VAL A 371 4.54 6.24 19.44
C VAL A 371 5.70 6.60 20.39
N PRO A 372 5.44 7.35 21.48
CA PRO A 372 6.48 7.71 22.44
C PRO A 372 7.11 6.45 23.04
N GLY A 373 8.41 6.53 23.37
CA GLY A 373 9.14 5.39 23.95
C GLY A 373 9.60 4.32 22.93
N GLN A 374 9.16 4.39 21.68
CA GLN A 374 9.62 3.51 20.61
C GLN A 374 10.85 4.08 19.89
N ILE A 375 11.94 3.31 19.87
CA ILE A 375 13.06 3.51 18.94
C ILE A 375 12.96 2.45 17.85
N GLY A 376 12.71 2.88 16.61
CA GLY A 376 12.64 1.99 15.46
C GLY A 376 14.03 1.68 14.89
N ALA A 377 14.27 0.42 14.53
CA ALA A 377 15.48 -0.01 13.83
C ALA A 377 15.14 -0.96 12.66
N SER A 378 15.79 -0.81 11.50
CA SER A 378 15.59 -1.69 10.35
C SER A 378 16.88 -2.44 9.96
N PRO A 379 16.99 -3.74 10.29
CA PRO A 379 18.13 -4.56 9.90
C PRO A 379 18.22 -4.78 8.38
N ILE A 380 17.08 -4.87 7.71
CA ILE A 380 16.96 -5.22 6.29
C ILE A 380 16.76 -4.02 5.36
N LYS A 381 17.09 -2.79 5.81
CA LYS A 381 16.82 -1.56 5.04
C LYS A 381 17.30 -1.63 3.58
N ASP A 382 18.45 -2.25 3.34
CA ASP A 382 19.10 -2.35 2.03
C ASP A 382 18.74 -3.62 1.24
N TRP A 383 17.88 -4.49 1.77
CA TRP A 383 17.50 -5.73 1.10
C TRP A 383 16.44 -5.49 0.04
N LYS A 384 16.52 -6.23 -1.07
CA LYS A 384 15.47 -6.32 -2.10
C LYS A 384 14.50 -7.44 -1.76
N ALA A 385 13.33 -7.47 -2.41
CA ALA A 385 12.31 -8.50 -2.15
C ALA A 385 12.84 -9.92 -2.42
N LEU A 386 13.56 -10.16 -3.52
CA LEU A 386 14.17 -11.47 -3.82
C LEU A 386 15.19 -11.87 -2.75
N HIS A 387 15.97 -10.91 -2.22
CA HIS A 387 16.91 -11.18 -1.14
C HIS A 387 16.18 -11.64 0.13
N VAL A 388 15.10 -10.95 0.50
CA VAL A 388 14.25 -11.36 1.63
C VAL A 388 13.71 -12.79 1.42
N TRP A 389 13.20 -13.09 0.23
CA TRP A 389 12.67 -14.41 -0.09
C TRP A 389 13.72 -15.51 -0.04
N LEU A 390 14.85 -15.33 -0.73
CA LEU A 390 15.94 -16.30 -0.69
C LEU A 390 16.49 -16.51 0.73
N TYR A 391 16.49 -15.48 1.58
CA TYR A 391 16.85 -15.63 2.99
C TYR A 391 15.82 -16.44 3.79
N ILE A 392 14.51 -16.22 3.58
CA ILE A 392 13.45 -17.02 4.21
C ILE A 392 13.57 -18.49 3.79
N PHE A 393 13.79 -18.77 2.51
CA PHE A 393 13.99 -20.12 1.99
C PHE A 393 15.27 -20.75 2.55
N TYR A 394 16.36 -19.98 2.61
CA TYR A 394 17.62 -20.42 3.23
C TYR A 394 17.46 -20.83 4.69
N LYS A 395 16.57 -20.16 5.44
CA LYS A 395 16.24 -20.50 6.82
C LYS A 395 15.18 -21.58 6.96
N GLY A 396 14.57 -22.05 5.86
CA GLY A 396 13.48 -23.01 5.88
C GLY A 396 12.27 -22.52 6.70
N ALA A 397 12.06 -21.21 6.79
CA ALA A 397 11.03 -20.64 7.65
C ALA A 397 9.67 -20.66 6.97
N GLU A 398 8.63 -21.09 7.70
CA GLU A 398 7.26 -20.97 7.24
C GLU A 398 6.88 -19.49 7.09
N PHE A 399 6.22 -19.18 5.98
CA PHE A 399 5.70 -17.84 5.69
C PHE A 399 4.20 -17.90 5.42
N ASN A 400 3.56 -16.73 5.49
CA ASN A 400 2.12 -16.60 5.34
C ASN A 400 1.63 -17.14 3.98
N SER A 401 0.66 -18.04 4.00
CA SER A 401 0.12 -18.75 2.83
C SER A 401 -0.54 -17.83 1.80
N LEU A 402 -0.92 -16.60 2.19
CA LEU A 402 -1.49 -15.63 1.25
C LEU A 402 -0.52 -15.26 0.12
N TYR A 403 0.80 -15.33 0.33
CA TYR A 403 1.78 -15.15 -0.75
C TYR A 403 1.62 -16.22 -1.85
N LYS A 404 1.38 -17.48 -1.46
CA LYS A 404 1.10 -18.58 -2.40
C LYS A 404 -0.19 -18.38 -3.17
N SER A 405 -1.12 -17.63 -2.59
CA SER A 405 -2.41 -17.28 -3.18
C SER A 405 -2.35 -16.12 -4.19
N GLY A 406 -1.18 -15.53 -4.42
CA GLY A 406 -0.98 -14.43 -5.37
C GLY A 406 -0.87 -13.04 -4.73
N PHE A 407 -1.07 -12.89 -3.41
CA PHE A 407 -0.90 -11.60 -2.73
C PHE A 407 0.57 -11.19 -2.70
N SER A 408 0.89 -9.99 -3.20
CA SER A 408 2.27 -9.48 -3.23
C SER A 408 2.66 -8.74 -1.94
N ARG A 409 1.66 -8.21 -1.22
CA ARG A 409 1.78 -7.52 0.06
C ARG A 409 0.68 -8.00 1.01
N ILE A 410 1.04 -8.20 2.26
CA ILE A 410 0.09 -8.61 3.30
C ILE A 410 -0.07 -7.46 4.30
N GLY A 411 -1.32 -7.11 4.57
CA GLY A 411 -1.75 -6.10 5.55
C GLY A 411 -3.26 -6.20 5.71
N CYS A 412 -3.93 -5.08 5.98
CA CYS A 412 -5.38 -5.07 6.09
C CYS A 412 -6.05 -5.49 4.77
N TRP A 413 -7.08 -6.33 4.82
CA TRP A 413 -7.70 -6.91 3.62
C TRP A 413 -8.41 -5.90 2.70
N MET A 414 -8.81 -4.74 3.22
CA MET A 414 -9.39 -3.62 2.45
C MET A 414 -8.49 -2.37 2.42
N CYS A 415 -7.17 -2.52 2.59
CA CYS A 415 -6.27 -1.39 2.66
C CYS A 415 -6.39 -0.46 1.44
N PRO A 416 -6.62 0.86 1.60
CA PRO A 416 -6.69 1.78 0.45
C PRO A 416 -5.38 1.87 -0.32
N ALA A 417 -4.26 1.46 0.27
CA ALA A 417 -2.97 1.39 -0.42
C ALA A 417 -2.80 0.15 -1.32
N SER A 418 -3.73 -0.81 -1.25
CA SER A 418 -3.77 -1.97 -2.13
C SER A 418 -4.24 -1.59 -3.53
N GLU A 419 -3.90 -2.46 -4.48
CA GLU A 419 -4.29 -2.37 -5.88
C GLU A 419 -5.73 -2.88 -6.08
N ILE A 420 -6.40 -2.49 -7.17
CA ILE A 420 -7.79 -2.86 -7.46
C ILE A 420 -7.93 -4.37 -7.59
N TRP A 421 -6.99 -5.01 -8.30
CA TRP A 421 -7.03 -6.46 -8.46
C TRP A 421 -6.89 -7.20 -7.12
N GLU A 422 -6.18 -6.63 -6.12
CA GLU A 422 -6.08 -7.26 -4.79
C GLU A 422 -7.47 -7.32 -4.14
N PHE A 423 -8.30 -6.29 -4.32
CA PHE A 423 -9.68 -6.33 -3.85
C PHE A 423 -10.50 -7.40 -4.57
N LYS A 424 -10.30 -7.58 -5.88
CA LYS A 424 -10.93 -8.69 -6.63
C LYS A 424 -10.47 -10.05 -6.14
N LEU A 425 -9.22 -10.18 -5.73
CA LEU A 425 -8.71 -11.40 -5.12
C LEU A 425 -9.33 -11.63 -3.73
N VAL A 426 -9.50 -10.58 -2.92
CA VAL A 426 -10.17 -10.65 -1.61
C VAL A 426 -11.64 -11.01 -1.77
N GLU A 427 -12.36 -10.38 -2.69
CA GLU A 427 -13.76 -10.70 -3.04
C GLU A 427 -13.92 -12.19 -3.41
N LYS A 428 -12.98 -12.73 -4.20
CA LYS A 428 -12.97 -14.15 -4.60
C LYS A 428 -12.62 -15.11 -3.45
N LYS A 429 -11.60 -14.79 -2.63
CA LYS A 429 -11.06 -15.72 -1.61
C LYS A 429 -11.71 -15.58 -0.24
N HIS A 430 -12.22 -14.41 0.08
CA HIS A 430 -12.82 -14.05 1.37
C HIS A 430 -14.13 -13.28 1.18
N PRO A 431 -15.15 -13.90 0.56
CA PRO A 431 -16.41 -13.22 0.25
C PRO A 431 -17.09 -12.66 1.50
N GLU A 432 -17.02 -13.35 2.64
CA GLU A 432 -17.61 -12.88 3.90
C GLU A 432 -16.94 -11.59 4.43
N LEU A 433 -15.61 -11.49 4.35
CA LEU A 433 -14.89 -10.27 4.74
C LEU A 433 -15.23 -9.12 3.80
N TRP A 434 -15.25 -9.42 2.49
CA TRP A 434 -15.54 -8.43 1.47
C TRP A 434 -16.98 -7.92 1.55
N GLN A 435 -17.95 -8.79 1.81
CA GLN A 435 -19.37 -8.45 1.89
C GLN A 435 -19.64 -7.33 2.90
N ARG A 436 -19.09 -7.44 4.13
CA ARG A 436 -19.25 -6.39 5.15
C ARG A 436 -18.74 -5.03 4.68
N TRP A 437 -17.62 -5.01 3.95
CA TRP A 437 -17.07 -3.78 3.40
C TRP A 437 -17.91 -3.22 2.27
N ASP A 438 -18.33 -4.09 1.35
CA ASP A 438 -19.15 -3.74 0.19
C ASP A 438 -20.50 -3.13 0.62
N GLU A 439 -21.18 -3.73 1.61
CA GLU A 439 -22.43 -3.21 2.16
C GLU A 439 -22.28 -1.79 2.73
N VAL A 440 -21.28 -1.57 3.57
CA VAL A 440 -21.00 -0.26 4.18
C VAL A 440 -20.63 0.78 3.13
N LEU A 441 -19.84 0.39 2.14
CA LEU A 441 -19.40 1.30 1.08
C LEU A 441 -20.54 1.65 0.11
N LYS A 442 -21.43 0.70 -0.20
CA LYS A 442 -22.64 0.92 -1.01
C LYS A 442 -23.60 1.88 -0.33
N ALA A 443 -23.85 1.69 0.97
CA ALA A 443 -24.67 2.61 1.75
C ALA A 443 -24.10 4.03 1.69
N TYR A 444 -22.79 4.18 1.95
CA TYR A 444 -22.11 5.48 1.87
C TYR A 444 -22.19 6.12 0.48
N ALA A 445 -21.99 5.32 -0.58
CA ALA A 445 -22.05 5.81 -1.96
C ALA A 445 -23.44 6.31 -2.33
N SER A 446 -24.48 5.58 -1.95
CA SER A 446 -25.88 5.94 -2.18
C SER A 446 -26.24 7.26 -1.49
N GLU A 447 -25.91 7.40 -0.20
CA GLU A 447 -26.14 8.63 0.57
C GLU A 447 -25.39 9.84 -0.01
N SER A 448 -24.21 9.61 -0.57
CA SER A 448 -23.35 10.66 -1.11
C SER A 448 -23.61 10.99 -2.58
N GLY A 449 -24.47 10.21 -3.26
CA GLY A 449 -24.76 10.33 -4.70
C GLY A 449 -23.59 9.94 -5.60
N TYR A 450 -22.75 8.99 -5.19
CA TYR A 450 -21.69 8.45 -6.03
C TYR A 450 -22.23 7.34 -6.95
N PRO A 451 -21.71 7.23 -8.19
CA PRO A 451 -22.10 6.18 -9.12
C PRO A 451 -21.47 4.82 -8.73
N ASP A 452 -21.99 3.71 -9.26
CA ASP A 452 -21.49 2.36 -8.95
C ASP A 452 -20.02 2.18 -9.33
N GLU A 453 -19.55 2.85 -10.39
CA GLU A 453 -18.16 2.84 -10.83
C GLU A 453 -17.20 3.38 -9.77
N TRP A 454 -17.70 4.25 -8.87
CA TRP A 454 -16.92 4.74 -7.74
C TRP A 454 -16.48 3.60 -6.79
N LEU A 455 -17.34 2.58 -6.62
CA LEU A 455 -16.99 1.38 -5.87
C LEU A 455 -16.17 0.42 -6.72
N SER A 456 -16.67 0.05 -7.91
CA SER A 456 -16.09 -1.05 -8.70
C SER A 456 -14.67 -0.77 -9.18
N HIS A 457 -14.33 0.51 -9.43
CA HIS A 457 -12.99 0.97 -9.80
C HIS A 457 -12.18 1.50 -8.59
N ALA A 458 -12.73 1.35 -7.39
CA ALA A 458 -12.14 1.75 -6.12
C ALA A 458 -11.68 3.22 -6.07
N PHE A 459 -12.46 4.13 -6.66
CA PHE A 459 -12.23 5.58 -6.58
C PHE A 459 -12.43 6.12 -5.15
N TRP A 460 -13.13 5.37 -4.29
CA TRP A 460 -13.25 5.66 -2.87
C TRP A 460 -11.91 5.80 -2.13
N ARG A 461 -10.81 5.30 -2.70
CA ARG A 461 -9.46 5.38 -2.13
C ARG A 461 -8.84 6.78 -2.19
N TRP A 462 -9.52 7.80 -2.71
CA TRP A 462 -9.01 9.17 -2.74
C TRP A 462 -10.06 10.20 -2.35
N GLN A 463 -9.63 11.25 -1.65
CA GLN A 463 -10.41 12.48 -1.51
C GLN A 463 -10.26 13.37 -2.74
N ALA A 464 -9.06 13.40 -3.32
CA ALA A 464 -8.77 14.06 -4.59
C ALA A 464 -8.10 13.06 -5.54
N LEU A 465 -8.75 12.79 -6.67
CA LEU A 465 -8.22 11.82 -7.63
C LEU A 465 -6.90 12.32 -8.24
N PRO A 466 -5.84 11.50 -8.24
CA PRO A 466 -4.62 11.83 -8.97
C PRO A 466 -4.88 11.84 -10.49
N GLU A 467 -3.97 12.46 -11.26
CA GLU A 467 -4.09 12.61 -12.72
C GLU A 467 -4.37 11.29 -13.46
N GLY A 468 -3.76 10.18 -13.03
CA GLY A 468 -4.00 8.86 -13.63
C GLY A 468 -5.45 8.39 -13.45
N GLN A 469 -5.99 8.55 -12.25
CA GLN A 469 -7.36 8.17 -11.92
C GLN A 469 -8.39 9.15 -12.50
N LEU A 470 -8.05 10.44 -12.62
CA LEU A 470 -8.89 11.42 -13.33
C LEU A 470 -9.05 11.05 -14.80
N ARG A 471 -7.95 10.68 -15.48
CA ARG A 471 -8.02 10.20 -16.86
C ARG A 471 -8.86 8.94 -16.99
N LEU A 472 -8.69 7.97 -16.08
CA LEU A 472 -9.52 6.77 -16.06
C LEU A 472 -11.01 7.11 -15.89
N ALA A 473 -11.35 8.02 -14.97
CA ALA A 473 -12.74 8.45 -14.78
C ALA A 473 -13.31 9.11 -16.05
N GLN A 474 -12.51 9.93 -16.76
CA GLN A 474 -12.90 10.53 -18.04
C GLN A 474 -13.12 9.48 -19.14
N GLU A 475 -12.24 8.49 -19.23
CA GLU A 475 -12.35 7.37 -20.18
C GLU A 475 -13.58 6.51 -19.94
N LEU A 476 -14.03 6.41 -18.69
CA LEU A 476 -15.28 5.75 -18.29
C LEU A 476 -16.52 6.65 -18.48
N GLY A 477 -16.36 7.88 -18.95
CA GLY A 477 -17.46 8.84 -19.13
C GLY A 477 -18.05 9.37 -17.82
N LEU A 478 -17.33 9.20 -16.71
CA LEU A 478 -17.83 9.57 -15.38
C LEU A 478 -17.69 11.07 -15.13
N LYS A 479 -18.81 11.69 -14.74
CA LYS A 479 -18.87 13.09 -14.32
C LYS A 479 -19.16 13.14 -12.82
N PHE A 480 -18.17 12.82 -12.00
CA PHE A 480 -18.22 13.10 -10.57
C PHE A 480 -17.00 13.91 -10.15
N GLU A 481 -17.21 14.93 -9.35
CA GLU A 481 -16.13 15.57 -8.63
C GLU A 481 -15.94 14.82 -7.31
N PRO A 482 -14.75 14.26 -7.05
CA PRO A 482 -14.40 13.78 -5.72
C PRO A 482 -14.54 14.95 -4.76
N LYS A 483 -15.60 14.94 -3.94
CA LYS A 483 -15.79 15.98 -2.95
C LYS A 483 -14.71 15.80 -1.88
N PRO A 484 -13.91 16.83 -1.56
CA PRO A 484 -12.99 16.78 -0.41
C PRO A 484 -13.80 16.35 0.81
N ARG A 485 -13.51 15.16 1.33
CA ARG A 485 -14.33 14.57 2.38
C ARG A 485 -14.00 15.27 3.69
N ALA A 486 -14.84 16.22 4.09
CA ALA A 486 -14.99 16.47 5.51
C ALA A 486 -15.46 15.16 6.16
N PRO A 487 -15.03 14.83 7.39
CA PRO A 487 -15.69 13.80 8.19
C PRO A 487 -17.21 13.90 8.03
N CYS A 488 -17.88 12.77 7.78
CA CYS A 488 -19.33 12.71 7.74
C CYS A 488 -19.88 13.29 9.05
N GLY A 489 -20.73 14.31 8.92
CA GLY A 489 -21.08 15.15 10.05
C GLY A 489 -19.83 15.80 10.66
N LYS A 490 -19.10 16.63 9.91
CA LYS A 490 -18.17 17.63 10.44
C LYS A 490 -18.98 18.85 10.85
N ILE A 491 -18.80 19.32 12.08
CA ILE A 491 -19.45 20.55 12.55
C ILE A 491 -18.83 21.73 11.78
N LYS A 492 -19.61 22.36 10.91
CA LYS A 492 -19.16 23.59 10.23
C LYS A 492 -19.27 24.72 11.22
N TYR A 493 -18.38 25.69 11.10
CA TYR A 493 -18.40 26.86 11.95
C TYR A 493 -18.20 28.12 11.13
N ARG A 494 -18.69 29.23 11.68
CA ARG A 494 -18.42 30.58 11.18
C ARG A 494 -17.99 31.42 12.35
N ILE A 495 -16.86 32.10 12.20
CA ILE A 495 -16.49 33.21 13.08
C ILE A 495 -17.02 34.48 12.40
N LEU A 496 -17.84 35.25 13.11
CA LEU A 496 -18.38 36.49 12.59
C LEU A 496 -17.29 37.57 12.66
N PRO A 497 -16.99 38.24 11.53
CA PRO A 497 -16.10 39.39 11.55
C PRO A 497 -16.83 40.56 12.21
N GLY A 498 -16.27 41.06 13.31
CA GLY A 498 -16.83 42.17 14.06
C GLY A 498 -16.43 42.13 15.52
N PHE A 499 -15.72 43.16 15.96
CA PHE A 499 -15.39 43.36 17.37
C PHE A 499 -16.44 44.29 17.96
N SER A 500 -17.25 43.80 18.89
CA SER A 500 -18.09 44.69 19.69
C SER A 500 -17.26 45.14 20.89
N PRO A 501 -16.86 46.42 20.99
CA PRO A 501 -16.28 46.92 22.22
C PRO A 501 -17.32 46.73 23.34
N CYS A 502 -17.02 45.83 24.27
CA CYS A 502 -17.82 45.70 25.48
C CYS A 502 -17.65 46.97 26.32
N LYS A 503 -18.59 47.26 27.23
CA LYS A 503 -18.62 48.50 28.04
C LYS A 503 -17.30 48.81 28.80
N ASP A 504 -16.41 47.83 28.95
CA ASP A 504 -15.12 47.92 29.65
C ASP A 504 -13.87 47.91 28.72
N GLY A 505 -14.03 48.17 27.41
CA GLY A 505 -12.90 48.19 26.46
C GLY A 505 -12.37 46.80 26.04
N GLN A 506 -13.13 45.74 26.35
CA GLN A 506 -12.83 44.36 25.94
C GLN A 506 -13.34 44.08 24.53
N ILE A 507 -12.66 43.18 23.83
CA ILE A 507 -12.97 42.75 22.48
C ILE A 507 -13.72 41.41 22.52
N SER A 508 -14.85 41.32 21.84
CA SER A 508 -15.59 40.08 21.66
C SER A 508 -15.40 39.51 20.25
N VAL A 509 -15.25 38.19 20.17
CA VAL A 509 -15.33 37.39 18.94
C VAL A 509 -16.52 36.45 19.09
N GLU A 510 -17.43 36.50 18.13
CA GLU A 510 -18.62 35.64 18.11
C GLU A 510 -18.55 34.67 16.95
N GLY A 511 -19.19 33.52 17.13
CA GLY A 511 -19.33 32.54 16.08
C GLY A 511 -20.46 31.57 16.33
N SER A 512 -20.67 30.70 15.35
CA SER A 512 -21.70 29.69 15.39
C SER A 512 -21.25 28.42 14.72
N PHE A 513 -21.65 27.30 15.29
CA PHE A 513 -21.63 25.99 14.68
C PHE A 513 -22.94 25.74 13.92
N ASP A 514 -22.89 24.93 12.87
CA ASP A 514 -24.07 24.58 12.04
C ASP A 514 -25.00 23.53 12.68
N ARG A 515 -24.58 22.94 13.81
CA ARG A 515 -25.38 22.03 14.63
C ARG A 515 -25.07 22.19 16.11
N THR A 516 -25.91 21.57 16.94
CA THR A 516 -25.83 21.65 18.41
C THR A 516 -24.69 20.78 18.96
N PRO A 517 -23.71 21.35 19.69
CA PRO A 517 -22.65 20.56 20.31
C PRO A 517 -23.18 19.76 21.50
N ASP A 518 -22.69 18.52 21.66
CA ASP A 518 -22.86 17.76 22.90
C ASP A 518 -22.11 18.47 24.02
N LEU A 519 -22.86 19.08 24.95
CA LEU A 519 -22.27 19.92 25.98
C LEU A 519 -21.50 19.12 27.03
N GLU A 520 -21.84 17.86 27.28
CA GLU A 520 -21.14 17.02 28.24
C GLU A 520 -19.76 16.66 27.68
N ARG A 521 -19.73 16.16 26.45
CA ARG A 521 -18.49 15.83 25.74
C ARG A 521 -17.61 17.07 25.54
N ALA A 522 -18.22 18.19 25.14
CA ALA A 522 -17.52 19.45 24.96
C ALA A 522 -16.93 19.95 26.29
N ALA A 523 -17.69 19.94 27.38
CA ALA A 523 -17.18 20.40 28.68
C ALA A 523 -15.97 19.56 29.14
N ASN A 524 -16.05 18.25 28.99
CA ASN A 524 -14.95 17.34 29.29
C ASN A 524 -13.68 17.68 28.47
N LEU A 525 -13.76 17.78 27.14
CA LEU A 525 -12.56 18.09 26.34
C LEU A 525 -12.05 19.53 26.47
N LEU A 526 -12.93 20.51 26.68
CA LEU A 526 -12.52 21.91 26.88
C LEU A 526 -11.69 22.12 28.16
N THR A 527 -11.70 21.15 29.09
CA THR A 527 -10.81 21.13 30.26
C THR A 527 -9.34 21.13 29.86
N THR A 528 -9.01 20.65 28.67
CA THR A 528 -7.64 20.69 28.13
C THR A 528 -7.20 22.10 27.72
N LEU A 529 -8.12 23.04 27.59
CA LEU A 529 -7.83 24.44 27.25
C LEU A 529 -7.76 25.34 28.49
N GLY A 530 -8.57 25.06 29.51
CA GLY A 530 -8.83 26.03 30.56
C GLY A 530 -9.69 25.50 31.70
N GLU A 531 -10.08 26.40 32.60
CA GLU A 531 -11.06 26.07 33.65
C GLU A 531 -12.47 26.08 33.06
N VAL A 532 -13.18 24.95 33.21
CA VAL A 532 -14.52 24.76 32.64
C VAL A 532 -15.58 24.80 33.73
N ARG A 533 -16.66 25.53 33.48
CA ARG A 533 -17.91 25.46 34.25
C ARG A 533 -19.05 25.22 33.27
N SER A 534 -19.75 24.11 33.40
CA SER A 534 -20.94 23.79 32.61
C SER A 534 -22.21 23.94 33.45
N SER A 535 -23.29 24.38 32.82
CA SER A 535 -24.63 24.36 33.41
C SER A 535 -25.59 23.73 32.42
N GLU A 536 -26.07 22.53 32.74
CA GLU A 536 -26.98 21.80 31.88
C GLU A 536 -28.36 22.47 31.79
N LYS A 537 -28.83 23.02 32.91
CA LYS A 537 -30.08 23.81 33.00
C LYS A 537 -30.05 25.06 32.12
N LEU A 538 -28.91 25.76 32.07
CA LEU A 538 -28.74 26.96 31.26
C LEU A 538 -28.24 26.67 29.84
N GLY A 539 -27.84 25.43 29.55
CA GLY A 539 -27.32 25.02 28.25
C GLY A 539 -26.05 25.78 27.83
N VAL A 540 -25.15 26.08 28.77
CA VAL A 540 -23.93 26.86 28.51
C VAL A 540 -22.70 26.24 29.16
N ILE A 541 -21.59 26.28 28.45
CA ILE A 541 -20.25 25.98 28.93
C ILE A 541 -19.46 27.29 28.97
N LYS A 542 -18.89 27.62 30.13
CA LYS A 542 -17.94 28.70 30.29
C LYS A 542 -16.53 28.17 30.43
N VAL A 543 -15.59 28.73 29.69
CA VAL A 543 -14.18 28.34 29.73
C VAL A 543 -13.32 29.57 29.96
N LYS A 544 -12.49 29.55 31.01
CA LYS A 544 -11.42 30.56 31.19
C LYS A 544 -10.13 30.04 30.55
N ILE A 545 -9.69 30.70 29.49
CA ILE A 545 -8.56 30.27 28.65
C ILE A 545 -7.64 31.46 28.38
N HIS A 546 -6.35 31.37 28.73
CA HIS A 546 -5.32 32.39 28.42
C HIS A 546 -5.71 33.86 28.64
N GLY A 547 -6.47 34.17 29.71
CA GLY A 547 -6.93 35.53 30.01
C GLY A 547 -8.14 36.01 29.19
N ALA A 548 -8.84 35.08 28.52
CA ALA A 548 -10.12 35.26 27.86
C ALA A 548 -11.22 34.42 28.55
N GLU A 549 -12.47 34.86 28.44
CA GLU A 549 -13.66 34.09 28.83
C GLU A 549 -14.43 33.68 27.58
N ALA A 550 -14.55 32.37 27.36
CA ALA A 550 -15.36 31.80 26.29
C ALA A 550 -16.67 31.25 26.86
N SER A 551 -17.76 31.45 26.12
CA SER A 551 -19.08 30.86 26.38
C SER A 551 -19.53 30.10 25.15
N VAL A 552 -19.84 28.81 25.29
CA VAL A 552 -20.41 27.96 24.23
C VAL A 552 -21.82 27.56 24.64
N PHE A 553 -22.79 27.80 23.76
CA PHE A 553 -24.22 27.58 24.03
C PHE A 553 -24.72 26.32 23.33
N ARG A 554 -25.74 25.66 23.89
CA ARG A 554 -26.42 24.49 23.29
C ARG A 554 -26.94 24.77 21.87
N THR A 555 -27.27 26.02 21.59
CA THR A 555 -27.71 26.50 20.27
C THR A 555 -26.63 26.44 19.20
N GLY A 556 -25.39 26.11 19.55
CA GLY A 556 -24.24 26.14 18.65
C GLY A 556 -23.58 27.51 18.54
N LYS A 557 -24.11 28.56 19.18
CA LYS A 557 -23.42 29.85 19.26
C LYS A 557 -22.27 29.77 20.24
N PHE A 558 -21.21 30.53 20.00
CA PHE A 558 -20.17 30.78 20.98
C PHE A 558 -19.70 32.23 20.95
N ARG A 559 -19.20 32.69 22.08
CA ARG A 559 -18.66 34.03 22.26
C ARG A 559 -17.38 33.96 23.09
N VAL A 560 -16.34 34.64 22.65
CA VAL A 560 -15.06 34.77 23.35
C VAL A 560 -14.82 36.24 23.64
N ILE A 561 -14.49 36.57 24.88
CA ILE A 561 -14.22 37.94 25.32
C ILE A 561 -12.79 38.00 25.86
N ALA A 562 -11.97 38.94 25.36
CA ALA A 562 -10.61 39.15 25.80
C ALA A 562 -10.24 40.65 25.83
N ARG A 563 -9.06 40.99 26.38
CA ARG A 563 -8.57 42.38 26.45
C ARG A 563 -8.00 42.92 25.14
N ASP A 564 -7.62 42.03 24.23
CA ASP A 564 -7.04 42.37 22.94
C ASP A 564 -7.52 41.40 21.85
N GLU A 565 -7.47 41.87 20.61
CA GLU A 565 -7.98 41.18 19.43
C GLU A 565 -7.28 39.84 19.21
N ARG A 566 -5.94 39.85 19.29
CA ARG A 566 -5.11 38.67 19.05
C ARG A 566 -5.51 37.53 19.99
N ARG A 567 -5.63 37.80 21.29
CA ARG A 567 -6.06 36.79 22.28
C ARG A 567 -7.48 36.31 22.04
N ALA A 568 -8.39 37.20 21.64
CA ALA A 568 -9.77 36.81 21.35
C ALA A 568 -9.83 35.83 20.17
N VAL A 569 -9.09 36.11 19.08
CA VAL A 569 -9.02 35.25 17.89
C VAL A 569 -8.32 33.93 18.17
N GLU A 570 -7.16 33.95 18.84
CA GLU A 570 -6.42 32.73 19.23
C GLU A 570 -7.28 31.82 20.12
N SER A 571 -7.96 32.41 21.12
CA SER A 571 -8.86 31.68 22.02
C SER A 571 -10.10 31.14 21.31
N ALA A 572 -10.70 31.92 20.40
CA ALA A 572 -11.80 31.45 19.56
C ALA A 572 -11.39 30.26 18.69
N SER A 573 -10.20 30.30 18.08
CA SER A 573 -9.66 29.17 17.32
C SER A 573 -9.50 27.92 18.20
N LEU A 574 -8.99 28.06 19.43
CA LEU A 574 -8.85 26.94 20.37
C LEU A 574 -10.20 26.37 20.81
N ILE A 575 -11.20 27.22 21.06
CA ILE A 575 -12.57 26.77 21.39
C ILE A 575 -13.16 25.98 20.23
N VAL A 576 -13.06 26.50 19.00
CA VAL A 576 -13.53 25.80 17.80
C VAL A 576 -12.86 24.42 17.69
N LYS A 577 -11.53 24.36 17.79
CA LYS A 577 -10.79 23.08 17.79
C LYS A 577 -11.24 22.15 18.93
N GLY A 578 -11.49 22.70 20.12
CA GLY A 578 -11.98 21.93 21.27
C GLY A 578 -13.35 21.30 21.02
N ILE A 579 -14.27 22.05 20.43
CA ILE A 579 -15.61 21.56 20.05
C ILE A 579 -15.51 20.51 18.93
N ILE A 580 -14.70 20.75 17.90
CA ILE A 580 -14.51 19.81 16.80
C ILE A 580 -13.92 18.49 17.31
N ARG A 581 -12.93 18.54 18.22
CA ARG A 581 -12.41 17.35 18.89
C ARG A 581 -13.47 16.63 19.69
N ALA A 582 -14.31 17.36 20.42
CA ALA A 582 -15.31 16.76 21.30
C ALA A 582 -16.37 16.02 20.48
N ASP A 583 -16.84 16.66 19.42
CA ASP A 583 -17.82 16.15 18.48
C ASP A 583 -17.28 14.95 17.68
N GLY A 584 -16.10 15.07 17.08
CA GLY A 584 -15.49 14.03 16.26
C GLY A 584 -14.71 12.95 17.02
N CYS A 585 -14.75 12.92 18.36
CA CYS A 585 -13.94 11.97 19.14
C CYS A 585 -14.38 10.51 18.89
N VAL A 586 -13.55 9.74 18.18
CA VAL A 586 -13.75 8.29 17.92
C VAL A 586 -13.05 7.36 18.91
N GLY A 587 -12.62 7.87 20.08
CA GLY A 587 -12.04 7.02 21.13
C GLY A 587 -10.68 6.39 20.82
N CYS A 588 -9.97 6.81 19.78
CA CYS A 588 -8.75 6.14 19.28
C CYS A 588 -7.54 6.07 20.25
N GLY A 589 -7.59 6.71 21.41
CA GLY A 589 -6.51 6.61 22.41
C GLY A 589 -5.20 7.36 22.11
N VAL A 590 -5.05 7.96 20.92
CA VAL A 590 -3.81 8.66 20.55
C VAL A 590 -3.47 9.79 21.54
N CYS A 591 -4.46 10.61 21.91
CA CYS A 591 -4.29 11.67 22.91
C CYS A 591 -3.87 11.13 24.29
N ALA A 592 -4.42 9.99 24.71
CA ALA A 592 -4.05 9.34 25.97
C ALA A 592 -2.60 8.86 25.96
N SER A 593 -2.11 8.32 24.84
CA SER A 593 -0.72 7.87 24.70
C SER A 593 0.30 8.99 24.75
N ARG A 594 -0.13 10.21 24.42
CA ARG A 594 0.70 11.42 24.40
C ARG A 594 0.64 12.23 25.68
N CYS A 595 -0.30 11.97 26.58
CA CYS A 595 -0.46 12.84 27.73
C CYS A 595 0.73 12.68 28.70
N PRO A 596 1.57 13.72 28.91
CA PRO A 596 2.77 13.61 29.74
C PRO A 596 2.45 13.39 31.22
N ARG A 597 1.20 13.66 31.62
CA ARG A 597 0.70 13.50 32.99
C ARG A 597 -0.25 12.31 33.14
N GLY A 598 -0.48 11.53 32.08
CA GLY A 598 -1.47 10.45 32.10
C GLY A 598 -2.90 10.93 32.39
N ALA A 599 -3.20 12.20 32.11
CA ALA A 599 -4.46 12.83 32.50
C ALA A 599 -5.65 12.50 31.58
N ILE A 600 -5.43 11.66 30.56
CA ILE A 600 -6.44 11.32 29.54
C ILE A 600 -6.56 9.79 29.47
N PHE A 601 -7.79 9.28 29.55
CA PHE A 601 -8.10 7.88 29.32
C PHE A 601 -9.29 7.74 28.36
N ILE A 602 -9.54 6.53 27.85
CA ILE A 602 -10.68 6.26 26.97
C ILE A 602 -11.75 5.53 27.77
N SER A 603 -12.98 6.05 27.73
CA SER A 603 -14.15 5.45 28.36
C SER A 603 -15.37 5.66 27.45
N GLY A 604 -16.20 4.62 27.30
CA GLY A 604 -17.40 4.68 26.47
C GLY A 604 -17.15 5.12 25.02
N GLY A 605 -16.00 4.77 24.43
CA GLY A 605 -15.64 5.19 23.07
C GLY A 605 -15.15 6.64 22.94
N HIS A 606 -14.92 7.36 24.04
CA HIS A 606 -14.50 8.76 24.00
C HIS A 606 -13.34 9.05 24.96
N ALA A 607 -12.60 10.13 24.69
CA ALA A 607 -11.52 10.58 25.56
C ALA A 607 -12.10 11.32 26.77
N VAL A 608 -11.68 10.93 27.98
CA VAL A 608 -12.07 11.55 29.25
C VAL A 608 -10.85 12.23 29.87
N ILE A 609 -11.03 13.46 30.33
CA ILE A 609 -9.96 14.31 30.87
C ILE A 609 -10.09 14.40 32.38
N THR A 610 -9.00 14.12 33.08
CA THR A 610 -8.93 14.21 34.54
C THR A 610 -8.41 15.57 35.01
N GLN A 611 -8.54 15.83 36.31
CA GLN A 611 -8.00 17.02 36.98
C GLN A 611 -6.46 17.11 36.94
N ALA A 612 -5.76 16.02 36.59
CA ALA A 612 -4.30 16.03 36.43
C ALA A 612 -3.83 16.77 35.15
N CYS A 613 -4.76 17.26 34.31
CA CYS A 613 -4.45 17.93 33.07
C CYS A 613 -3.76 19.30 33.31
N THR A 614 -2.59 19.48 32.71
CA THR A 614 -1.80 20.72 32.81
C THR A 614 -2.08 21.71 31.68
N LYS A 615 -3.04 21.42 30.80
CA LYS A 615 -3.43 22.29 29.66
C LYS A 615 -2.27 22.60 28.70
N CYS A 616 -1.37 21.62 28.51
CA CYS A 616 -0.19 21.74 27.65
C CYS A 616 -0.48 21.63 26.14
N LEU A 617 -1.72 21.31 25.75
CA LEU A 617 -2.19 21.19 24.37
C LEU A 617 -1.53 20.13 23.48
N GLU A 618 -0.58 19.33 23.97
CA GLU A 618 0.08 18.26 23.20
C GLU A 618 -0.94 17.26 22.59
N CYS A 619 -2.07 17.05 23.28
CA CYS A 619 -3.15 16.19 22.78
C CYS A 619 -3.91 16.75 21.56
N TYR A 620 -3.72 18.02 21.18
CA TYR A 620 -4.30 18.63 19.98
C TYR A 620 -3.46 18.30 18.73
N GLU A 621 -2.13 18.35 18.85
CA GLU A 621 -1.20 18.19 17.72
C GLU A 621 -1.35 16.81 17.04
N TYR A 622 -1.62 15.77 17.83
CA TYR A 622 -1.72 14.38 17.36
C TYR A 622 -3.15 13.85 17.28
N CYS A 623 -4.17 14.71 17.43
CA CYS A 623 -5.55 14.27 17.36
C CYS A 623 -5.94 13.98 15.89
N PRO A 624 -6.32 12.74 15.51
CA PRO A 624 -6.69 12.45 14.12
C PRO A 624 -7.84 13.33 13.62
N VAL A 625 -8.79 13.67 14.49
CA VAL A 625 -9.93 14.55 14.18
C VAL A 625 -9.46 15.92 13.68
N LEU A 626 -8.46 16.52 14.34
CA LEU A 626 -7.89 17.81 13.96
C LEU A 626 -6.87 17.72 12.82
N TYR A 627 -6.12 16.62 12.78
CA TYR A 627 -5.09 16.42 11.75
C TYR A 627 -5.69 16.27 10.35
N PHE A 628 -6.89 15.69 10.29
CA PHE A 628 -7.67 15.46 9.08
C PHE A 628 -8.82 16.46 8.91
N GLU A 629 -8.85 17.50 9.76
CA GLU A 629 -9.75 18.65 9.64
C GLU A 629 -9.30 19.59 8.54
#